data_AF-A0A5J9VQ77-F1
#
_entry.id   AF-A0A5J9VQ77-F1
#
_cell.length_a   1.000
_cell.length_b   1.000
_cell.length_c   1.000
_cell.angle_alpha   90.00
_cell.angle_beta   90.00
_cell.angle_gamma   90.00
#
_symmetry.space_group_name_H-M   'P 1'
#
loop_
_entity.id
_entity.type
_entity.pdbx_description
1 polymer ?
#
loop_
_entity_poly.entity_id
_entity_poly.type
_entity_poly.pdbx_seq_one_letter_code
_entity_poly.pdbx_strand_id
1 'polypeptide(L)'
;MYYVMSLSRFLAVVISPRHPQIFLNCHTRSAVWWVPLFVPPSRATRAADASDWVHRLSPRLVLSLPCKKQLGLASSSVLNAQQFSGFNSHWHSLCLKSRTPAPTRPRAANRVVVAQAGTYKVAILGAAGGVGEPLSLLIKMSPLVSTLHLYDIASVKGVAADLSHCNTPAQVAGFTGKDELAGCLSGADLVVIAAGVPRRKPGVTLDDLFVTNAGVVKELAEAVADHAPPGALVHVVTQPVDAVVPVAAEALKRKGAYDPRRLFGVTTLAVVRANALVAARKGLPLADVDVPVVGGHAGATALPLLSKARPKAAAAFTDEEAEELTARVRNAGTEVVEAKAASAGGGEEEGSSSSSATLSAAYAAARFVEASLRGLAGDGDVYECAYVQSQLVAELPFFASRVKLGRDGVEEVVGSELKGLTDYEARALEALKPQLKASIDRGVAYVQQQPTTAALN
;
A
#
# COMPACT_ATOMS: atom_id res chain seq x y z
N MET A 1 5.62 -47.60 3.66
CA MET A 1 4.34 -47.07 4.18
C MET A 1 3.67 -48.23 4.90
N TYR A 2 3.47 -48.16 6.22
CA TYR A 2 2.77 -49.21 6.96
C TYR A 2 1.31 -48.78 7.14
N TYR A 3 0.35 -49.64 6.80
CA TYR A 3 -1.06 -49.47 7.13
C TYR A 3 -1.39 -50.37 8.31
N VAL A 4 -1.84 -49.80 9.43
CA VAL A 4 -2.44 -50.57 10.52
C VAL A 4 -3.95 -50.37 10.43
N MET A 5 -4.69 -51.38 9.97
CA MET A 5 -6.15 -51.40 10.05
C MET A 5 -6.56 -52.03 11.38
N SER A 6 -7.11 -51.23 12.28
CA SER A 6 -7.84 -51.73 13.45
C SER A 6 -9.34 -51.56 13.22
N LEU A 7 -10.11 -52.61 13.52
CA LEU A 7 -11.55 -52.74 13.35
C LEU A 7 -12.30 -51.81 14.31
N SER A 8 -12.33 -50.53 14.00
CA SER A 8 -13.30 -49.55 14.51
C SER A 8 -13.42 -48.50 13.42
N ARG A 9 -14.54 -48.49 12.71
CA ARG A 9 -14.79 -47.59 11.57
C ARG A 9 -14.41 -46.16 11.99
N PHE A 10 -13.59 -45.47 11.19
CA PHE A 10 -13.22 -44.04 11.29
C PHE A 10 -11.83 -43.64 11.87
N LEU A 11 -10.81 -44.52 11.89
CA LEU A 11 -9.44 -44.04 12.14
C LEU A 11 -8.41 -44.70 11.21
N ALA A 12 -7.65 -43.88 10.47
CA ALA A 12 -6.46 -44.30 9.73
C ALA A 12 -5.29 -43.42 10.16
N VAL A 13 -4.16 -44.05 10.52
CA VAL A 13 -2.94 -43.36 10.96
C VAL A 13 -1.84 -43.61 9.92
N VAL A 14 -1.25 -42.54 9.39
CA VAL A 14 -0.13 -42.59 8.44
C VAL A 14 1.13 -42.10 9.14
N ILE A 15 2.21 -42.89 9.10
CA ILE A 15 3.50 -42.53 9.70
C ILE A 15 4.53 -42.39 8.58
N SER A 16 5.12 -41.20 8.43
CA SER A 16 6.23 -40.93 7.51
C SER A 16 7.58 -41.16 8.22
N PRO A 17 8.55 -41.86 7.59
CA PRO A 17 9.84 -42.14 8.22
C PRO A 17 10.77 -40.93 8.32
N ARG A 18 10.47 -39.79 7.66
CA ARG A 18 11.29 -38.56 7.75
C ARG A 18 10.75 -37.50 8.70
N HIS A 19 9.47 -37.53 9.04
CA HIS A 19 8.82 -36.65 10.03
C HIS A 19 7.62 -37.37 10.67
N PRO A 20 7.65 -37.73 11.97
CA PRO A 20 6.53 -38.42 12.60
C PRO A 20 5.41 -37.40 12.90
N GLN A 21 4.46 -37.24 11.99
CA GLN A 21 3.20 -36.54 12.24
C GLN A 21 2.05 -37.53 12.23
N ILE A 22 1.17 -37.44 13.22
CA ILE A 22 -0.04 -38.25 13.32
C ILE A 22 -1.18 -37.43 12.73
N PHE A 23 -1.85 -37.99 11.74
CA PHE A 23 -3.03 -37.39 11.12
C PHE A 23 -4.29 -38.17 11.47
N LEU A 24 -5.36 -37.47 11.86
CA LEU A 24 -6.69 -38.06 12.03
C LEU A 24 -7.53 -37.84 10.77
N ASN A 25 -8.20 -38.88 10.29
CA ASN A 25 -9.14 -38.80 9.17
C ASN A 25 -10.58 -38.67 9.70
N CYS A 26 -11.21 -37.51 9.52
CA CYS A 26 -12.60 -37.27 9.88
C CYS A 26 -13.48 -37.19 8.63
N HIS A 27 -14.41 -38.14 8.48
CA HIS A 27 -15.42 -38.10 7.44
C HIS A 27 -16.69 -37.38 7.90
N THR A 28 -17.07 -36.32 7.18
CA THR A 28 -18.47 -35.87 7.13
C THR A 28 -18.98 -35.99 5.69
N ARG A 29 -20.30 -36.07 5.49
CA ARG A 29 -20.93 -36.42 4.20
C ARG A 29 -20.58 -35.53 2.99
N SER A 30 -19.81 -34.45 3.18
CA SER A 30 -19.48 -33.51 2.11
C SER A 30 -18.01 -33.08 2.02
N ALA A 31 -17.10 -33.57 2.88
CA ALA A 31 -15.67 -33.24 2.81
C ALA A 31 -14.77 -34.18 3.64
N VAL A 32 -13.50 -34.30 3.22
CA VAL A 32 -12.42 -34.97 3.95
C VAL A 32 -11.49 -33.90 4.53
N TRP A 33 -11.24 -33.96 5.84
CA TRP A 33 -10.35 -33.03 6.54
C TRP A 33 -9.23 -33.80 7.25
N TRP A 34 -8.01 -33.28 7.17
CA TRP A 34 -6.84 -33.78 7.86
C TRP A 34 -6.48 -32.81 8.99
N VAL A 35 -6.53 -33.27 10.24
CA VAL A 35 -6.19 -32.44 11.41
C VAL A 35 -4.83 -32.90 11.94
N PRO A 36 -3.82 -32.01 12.02
CA PRO A 36 -2.54 -32.33 12.66
C PRO A 36 -2.71 -32.34 14.18
N LEU A 37 -2.30 -33.43 14.83
CA LEU A 37 -2.20 -33.50 16.29
C LEU A 37 -0.80 -33.06 16.73
N PHE A 38 -0.73 -32.01 17.57
CA PHE A 38 0.53 -31.52 18.12
C PHE A 38 0.99 -32.45 19.25
N VAL A 39 2.13 -33.13 19.06
CA VAL A 39 2.76 -33.98 20.09
C VAL A 39 3.94 -33.20 20.69
N PRO A 40 4.00 -32.97 22.02
CA PRO A 40 5.09 -32.24 22.62
C PRO A 40 6.42 -33.01 22.51
N PRO A 41 7.55 -32.31 22.27
CA PRO A 41 8.84 -32.93 21.94
C PRO A 41 9.56 -33.35 23.23
N SER A 42 9.18 -34.48 23.83
CA SER A 42 10.06 -35.09 24.84
C SER A 42 10.00 -36.62 25.00
N ARG A 43 9.12 -37.37 24.31
CA ARG A 43 9.14 -38.85 24.35
C ARG A 43 8.56 -39.50 23.10
N ALA A 44 9.36 -39.64 22.03
CA ALA A 44 9.10 -40.61 20.96
C ALA A 44 10.37 -40.77 20.11
N THR A 45 11.25 -41.73 20.44
CA THR A 45 12.44 -42.01 19.61
C THR A 45 12.38 -43.31 18.83
N ARG A 46 11.30 -44.12 18.90
CA ARG A 46 11.10 -45.27 17.99
C ARG A 46 9.63 -45.54 17.66
N ALA A 47 9.37 -46.04 16.46
CA ALA A 47 8.03 -46.36 15.94
C ALA A 47 7.25 -47.39 16.77
N ALA A 48 7.93 -48.20 17.60
CA ALA A 48 7.31 -49.17 18.51
C ALA A 48 6.57 -48.52 19.70
N ASP A 49 6.91 -47.27 20.07
CA ASP A 49 6.27 -46.58 21.20
C ASP A 49 4.92 -45.93 20.83
N ALA A 50 4.67 -45.68 19.54
CA ALA A 50 3.46 -45.01 19.07
C ALA A 50 2.21 -45.92 19.10
N SER A 51 2.36 -47.21 18.80
CA SER A 51 1.26 -48.18 18.90
C SER A 51 0.82 -48.42 20.35
N ASP A 52 1.78 -48.41 21.28
CA ASP A 52 1.51 -48.60 22.71
C ASP A 52 0.81 -47.37 23.32
N TRP A 53 1.09 -46.18 22.79
CA TRP A 53 0.42 -44.93 23.17
C TRP A 53 -1.05 -44.87 22.73
N VAL A 54 -1.36 -45.34 21.51
CA VAL A 54 -2.73 -45.40 20.98
C VAL A 54 -3.60 -46.38 21.78
N HIS A 55 -3.06 -47.51 22.22
CA HIS A 55 -3.80 -48.45 23.07
C HIS A 55 -4.10 -47.88 24.47
N ARG A 56 -3.18 -47.10 25.06
CA ARG A 56 -3.36 -46.50 26.40
C ARG A 56 -4.36 -45.34 26.46
N LEU A 57 -4.65 -44.68 25.34
CA LEU A 57 -5.64 -43.59 25.26
C LEU A 57 -7.10 -44.06 25.13
N SER A 58 -7.31 -45.34 24.78
CA SER A 58 -8.64 -45.90 24.54
C SER A 58 -9.65 -45.80 25.70
N PRO A 59 -9.28 -45.68 27.00
CA PRO A 59 -10.27 -45.51 28.07
C PRO A 59 -10.55 -44.04 28.48
N ARG A 60 -9.83 -43.03 27.98
CA ARG A 60 -9.89 -41.66 28.53
C ARG A 60 -10.41 -40.57 27.59
N LEU A 61 -10.87 -40.90 26.39
CA LEU A 61 -11.59 -39.99 25.49
C LEU A 61 -13.08 -40.34 25.44
N VAL A 62 -13.76 -40.14 26.57
CA VAL A 62 -15.22 -39.95 26.59
C VAL A 62 -15.46 -38.50 26.98
N LEU A 63 -15.52 -37.61 25.99
CA LEU A 63 -16.17 -36.31 26.14
C LEU A 63 -17.24 -36.16 25.08
N SER A 64 -18.44 -36.07 25.62
CA SER A 64 -19.77 -36.10 25.02
C SER A 64 -20.07 -34.87 24.18
N LEU A 65 -20.42 -35.10 22.91
CA LEU A 65 -21.28 -34.21 22.13
C LEU A 65 -22.68 -34.83 22.12
N PRO A 66 -23.73 -34.20 22.68
CA PRO A 66 -25.08 -34.66 22.44
C PRO A 66 -25.67 -33.95 21.22
N CYS A 67 -25.88 -34.73 20.16
CA CYS A 67 -26.81 -34.41 19.10
C CYS A 67 -28.01 -35.35 19.25
N LYS A 68 -29.22 -34.82 19.49
CA LYS A 68 -30.46 -35.44 19.01
C LYS A 68 -31.64 -34.45 18.99
N LYS A 69 -32.33 -34.47 17.85
CA LYS A 69 -33.56 -33.77 17.47
C LYS A 69 -34.79 -34.30 18.25
N GLN A 70 -35.75 -33.42 18.56
CA GLN A 70 -37.21 -33.58 18.39
C GLN A 70 -37.91 -32.32 18.94
N LEU A 71 -38.65 -31.55 18.11
CA LEU A 71 -40.11 -31.56 17.97
C LEU A 71 -40.87 -31.25 19.27
N GLY A 72 -41.64 -30.15 19.25
CA GLY A 72 -42.88 -30.00 20.03
C GLY A 72 -42.79 -29.20 21.32
N LEU A 73 -43.51 -28.07 21.32
CA LEU A 73 -44.38 -27.53 22.38
C LEU A 73 -44.06 -27.76 23.87
N ALA A 74 -44.28 -26.66 24.60
CA ALA A 74 -44.71 -26.53 26.01
C ALA A 74 -43.63 -26.15 27.04
N SER A 75 -43.98 -25.09 27.80
CA SER A 75 -43.81 -24.84 29.25
C SER A 75 -42.52 -25.34 29.92
N SER A 76 -41.86 -24.63 30.83
CA SER A 76 -42.24 -23.52 31.69
C SER A 76 -40.97 -23.07 32.43
N SER A 77 -40.92 -21.77 32.68
CA SER A 77 -40.07 -20.99 33.58
C SER A 77 -39.89 -21.55 34.99
N VAL A 78 -38.73 -21.28 35.62
CA VAL A 78 -38.62 -20.93 37.05
C VAL A 78 -37.39 -20.02 37.32
N LEU A 79 -37.68 -18.77 37.74
CA LEU A 79 -36.98 -17.83 38.66
C LEU A 79 -35.56 -17.32 38.30
N ASN A 80 -35.17 -16.04 38.54
CA ASN A 80 -35.68 -15.05 39.49
C ASN A 80 -35.23 -13.62 39.09
N ALA A 81 -36.12 -12.64 39.24
CA ALA A 81 -35.85 -11.27 39.71
C ALA A 81 -37.14 -10.43 39.60
N GLN A 82 -37.99 -10.51 40.63
CA GLN A 82 -39.04 -9.54 40.87
C GLN A 82 -38.46 -8.32 41.61
N GLN A 83 -38.88 -7.12 41.20
CA GLN A 83 -39.23 -6.07 42.14
C GLN A 83 -40.51 -5.36 41.67
N PHE A 84 -41.30 -4.98 42.66
CA PHE A 84 -42.76 -4.84 42.68
C PHE A 84 -43.35 -3.60 42.00
N SER A 85 -44.57 -3.78 41.47
CA SER A 85 -45.83 -3.02 41.70
C SER A 85 -46.61 -2.90 40.37
N GLY A 86 -47.91 -3.10 40.23
CA GLY A 86 -49.02 -3.48 41.10
C GLY A 86 -50.29 -3.26 40.26
N PHE A 87 -51.32 -4.08 40.48
CA PHE A 87 -52.74 -3.90 40.10
C PHE A 87 -53.24 -4.21 38.66
N ASN A 88 -53.73 -5.45 38.58
CA ASN A 88 -55.10 -5.89 38.23
C ASN A 88 -55.78 -5.55 36.89
N SER A 89 -56.19 -6.65 36.26
CA SER A 89 -56.98 -6.87 35.05
C SER A 89 -58.44 -6.40 35.13
N HIS A 90 -59.00 -6.03 33.97
CA HIS A 90 -60.31 -6.55 33.55
C HIS A 90 -60.46 -6.57 32.01
N TRP A 91 -61.15 -7.62 31.57
CA TRP A 91 -61.44 -8.03 30.20
C TRP A 91 -62.42 -7.09 29.49
N HIS A 92 -62.33 -6.96 28.16
CA HIS A 92 -63.49 -7.02 27.26
C HIS A 92 -63.13 -7.08 25.76
N SER A 93 -63.84 -7.99 25.09
CA SER A 93 -64.31 -7.95 23.69
C SER A 93 -63.36 -8.23 22.51
N LEU A 94 -63.49 -9.44 21.97
CA LEU A 94 -63.10 -9.83 20.62
C LEU A 94 -63.98 -9.08 19.59
N CYS A 95 -63.42 -8.07 18.92
CA CYS A 95 -63.95 -7.56 17.67
C CYS A 95 -63.24 -8.25 16.49
N LEU A 96 -63.99 -9.04 15.73
CA LEU A 96 -63.60 -9.55 14.41
C LEU A 96 -63.37 -8.36 13.46
N LYS A 97 -62.12 -8.04 13.16
CA LYS A 97 -61.77 -7.09 12.08
C LYS A 97 -61.61 -7.82 10.76
N SER A 98 -62.31 -7.32 9.75
CA SER A 98 -62.24 -7.69 8.34
C SER A 98 -60.79 -7.65 7.82
N ARG A 99 -60.42 -8.69 7.09
CA ARG A 99 -59.08 -8.90 6.52
C ARG A 99 -58.91 -8.02 5.27
N THR A 100 -58.23 -6.89 5.38
CA THR A 100 -57.78 -6.09 4.22
C THR A 100 -56.59 -6.78 3.54
N PRO A 101 -56.55 -6.85 2.20
CA PRO A 101 -55.42 -7.44 1.49
C PRO A 101 -54.15 -6.60 1.71
N ALA A 102 -53.03 -7.27 2.00
CA ALA A 102 -51.75 -6.63 2.22
C ALA A 102 -51.26 -5.90 0.96
N PRO A 103 -50.63 -4.71 1.08
CA PRO A 103 -50.08 -4.01 -0.07
C PRO A 103 -48.95 -4.85 -0.69
N THR A 104 -49.02 -5.07 -2.00
CA THR A 104 -47.97 -5.74 -2.77
C THR A 104 -46.70 -4.90 -2.73
N ARG A 105 -45.66 -5.37 -2.01
CA ARG A 105 -44.32 -4.82 -2.10
C ARG A 105 -43.82 -4.92 -3.54
N PRO A 106 -43.36 -3.83 -4.19
CA PRO A 106 -42.71 -3.94 -5.48
C PRO A 106 -41.48 -4.84 -5.34
N ARG A 107 -41.37 -5.84 -6.23
CA ARG A 107 -40.17 -6.67 -6.35
C ARG A 107 -38.99 -5.73 -6.60
N ALA A 108 -38.05 -5.68 -5.67
CA ALA A 108 -36.78 -5.01 -5.89
C ALA A 108 -36.16 -5.63 -7.15
N ALA A 109 -36.04 -4.83 -8.21
CA ALA A 109 -35.26 -5.24 -9.37
C ALA A 109 -33.84 -5.50 -8.85
N ASN A 110 -33.36 -6.74 -8.99
CA ASN A 110 -31.94 -7.05 -8.82
C ASN A 110 -31.19 -6.27 -9.90
N ARG A 111 -30.84 -5.01 -9.60
CA ARG A 111 -29.86 -4.27 -10.36
C ARG A 111 -28.53 -4.97 -10.08
N VAL A 112 -28.13 -5.87 -10.96
CA VAL A 112 -26.74 -6.32 -11.03
C VAL A 112 -25.94 -5.06 -11.34
N VAL A 113 -25.30 -4.49 -10.32
CA VAL A 113 -24.33 -3.42 -10.50
C VAL A 113 -23.11 -4.10 -11.13
N VAL A 114 -23.05 -4.13 -12.46
CA VAL A 114 -21.82 -4.42 -13.17
C VAL A 114 -20.87 -3.29 -12.77
N ALA A 115 -19.80 -3.63 -12.04
CA ALA A 115 -18.73 -2.67 -11.77
C ALA A 115 -18.30 -2.07 -13.10
N GLN A 116 -18.56 -0.78 -13.30
CA GLN A 116 -18.11 -0.08 -14.48
C GLN A 116 -16.58 -0.22 -14.50
N ALA A 117 -16.02 -0.66 -15.63
CA ALA A 117 -14.58 -0.64 -15.78
C ALA A 117 -14.12 0.82 -15.65
N GLY A 118 -12.98 1.03 -14.98
CA GLY A 118 -12.35 2.34 -14.95
C GLY A 118 -12.05 2.83 -16.37
N THR A 119 -11.55 4.05 -16.49
CA THR A 119 -11.22 4.64 -17.80
C THR A 119 -9.72 4.69 -18.04
N TYR A 120 -8.92 4.79 -16.98
CA TYR A 120 -7.48 5.08 -17.11
C TYR A 120 -6.61 3.85 -17.15
N LYS A 121 -5.56 3.91 -17.98
CA LYS A 121 -4.47 2.95 -18.00
C LYS A 121 -3.30 3.43 -17.15
N VAL A 122 -2.86 2.61 -16.22
CA VAL A 122 -1.70 2.87 -15.36
C VAL A 122 -0.60 1.87 -15.67
N ALA A 123 0.63 2.35 -15.89
CA ALA A 123 1.82 1.52 -16.02
C ALA A 123 2.70 1.66 -14.77
N ILE A 124 3.15 0.55 -14.18
CA ILE A 124 4.10 0.54 -13.05
C ILE A 124 5.40 -0.08 -13.54
N LEU A 125 6.48 0.71 -13.54
CA LEU A 125 7.83 0.29 -13.89
C LEU A 125 8.59 -0.04 -12.60
N GLY A 126 9.06 -1.29 -12.46
CA GLY A 126 9.58 -1.83 -11.19
C GLY A 126 8.52 -2.55 -10.36
N ALA A 127 7.55 -3.19 -11.03
CA ALA A 127 6.37 -3.77 -10.41
C ALA A 127 6.64 -5.02 -9.57
N ALA A 128 7.75 -5.73 -9.79
CA ALA A 128 8.16 -6.88 -8.99
C ALA A 128 9.08 -6.47 -7.82
N GLY A 129 9.30 -5.17 -7.61
CA GLY A 129 10.05 -4.63 -6.48
C GLY A 129 9.23 -4.56 -5.19
N GLY A 130 9.90 -4.37 -4.06
CA GLY A 130 9.25 -4.34 -2.74
C GLY A 130 8.23 -3.20 -2.54
N VAL A 131 8.31 -2.11 -3.32
CA VAL A 131 7.26 -1.08 -3.40
C VAL A 131 6.27 -1.40 -4.52
N GLY A 132 6.76 -1.91 -5.65
CA GLY A 132 5.99 -2.19 -6.85
C GLY A 132 4.85 -3.20 -6.63
N GLU A 133 5.10 -4.31 -5.95
CA GLU A 133 4.07 -5.34 -5.71
C GLU A 133 2.89 -4.80 -4.89
N PRO A 134 3.09 -4.25 -3.67
CA PRO A 134 1.98 -3.70 -2.90
C PRO A 134 1.35 -2.47 -3.57
N LEU A 135 2.10 -1.67 -4.33
CA LEU A 135 1.53 -0.57 -5.12
C LEU A 135 0.59 -1.12 -6.18
N SER A 136 1.01 -2.15 -6.91
CA SER A 136 0.22 -2.79 -7.97
C SER A 136 -1.10 -3.35 -7.42
N LEU A 137 -1.08 -3.95 -6.23
CA LEU A 137 -2.29 -4.39 -5.53
C LEU A 137 -3.24 -3.23 -5.23
N LEU A 138 -2.72 -2.12 -4.69
CA LEU A 138 -3.56 -0.95 -4.37
C LEU A 138 -4.16 -0.31 -5.62
N ILE A 139 -3.39 -0.21 -6.71
CA ILE A 139 -3.88 0.31 -8.00
C ILE A 139 -4.91 -0.63 -8.63
N LYS A 140 -4.71 -1.95 -8.54
CA LYS A 140 -5.69 -2.97 -8.98
C LYS A 140 -7.04 -2.84 -8.25
N MET A 141 -7.05 -2.30 -7.03
CA MET A 141 -8.27 -2.05 -6.26
C MET A 141 -9.00 -0.75 -6.63
N SER A 142 -8.35 0.16 -7.38
CA SER A 142 -8.97 1.44 -7.75
C SER A 142 -10.07 1.24 -8.79
N PRO A 143 -11.26 1.86 -8.61
CA PRO A 143 -12.34 1.82 -9.59
C PRO A 143 -12.06 2.73 -10.82
N LEU A 144 -11.08 3.63 -10.74
CA LEU A 144 -10.72 4.54 -11.83
C LEU A 144 -9.85 3.86 -12.89
N VAL A 145 -9.23 2.74 -12.56
CA VAL A 145 -8.27 2.03 -13.41
C VAL A 145 -9.00 1.00 -14.27
N SER A 146 -8.82 1.11 -15.58
CA SER A 146 -9.30 0.16 -16.59
C SER A 146 -8.29 -0.96 -16.83
N THR A 147 -7.03 -0.59 -16.88
CA THR A 147 -5.91 -1.45 -17.29
C THR A 147 -4.68 -1.11 -16.46
N LEU A 148 -4.04 -2.13 -15.92
CA LEU A 148 -2.82 -2.05 -15.14
C LEU A 148 -1.71 -2.82 -15.87
N HIS A 149 -0.75 -2.08 -16.41
CA HIS A 149 0.45 -2.63 -17.01
C HIS A 149 1.57 -2.70 -15.98
N LEU A 150 2.17 -3.87 -15.82
CA LEU A 150 3.22 -4.13 -14.84
C LEU A 150 4.51 -4.45 -15.59
N TYR A 151 5.54 -3.65 -15.40
CA TYR A 151 6.85 -3.88 -16.01
C TYR A 151 7.92 -4.14 -14.97
N ASP A 152 8.79 -5.10 -15.25
CA ASP A 152 10.03 -5.30 -14.53
C ASP A 152 11.05 -6.04 -15.41
N ILE A 153 12.32 -6.03 -15.00
CA ILE A 153 13.36 -6.80 -15.70
C ILE A 153 13.21 -8.31 -15.46
N ALA A 154 12.56 -8.71 -14.38
CA ALA A 154 12.34 -10.10 -13.99
C ALA A 154 11.06 -10.28 -13.16
N SER A 155 10.57 -11.53 -13.07
CA SER A 155 9.53 -11.98 -12.12
C SER A 155 8.13 -11.33 -12.20
N VAL A 156 7.89 -10.35 -13.07
CA VAL A 156 6.62 -9.62 -13.12
C VAL A 156 5.44 -10.43 -13.67
N LYS A 157 5.69 -11.47 -14.49
CA LYS A 157 4.61 -12.36 -14.99
C LYS A 157 3.90 -13.11 -13.85
N GLY A 158 4.63 -13.47 -12.79
CA GLY A 158 4.05 -14.05 -11.58
C GLY A 158 3.18 -13.06 -10.81
N VAL A 159 3.66 -11.82 -10.65
CA VAL A 159 2.92 -10.73 -10.00
C VAL A 159 1.62 -10.42 -10.77
N ALA A 160 1.69 -10.36 -12.11
CA ALA A 160 0.52 -10.13 -12.95
C ALA A 160 -0.51 -11.26 -12.83
N ALA A 161 -0.07 -12.52 -12.81
CA ALA A 161 -0.95 -13.68 -12.63
C ALA A 161 -1.64 -13.65 -11.26
N ASP A 162 -0.91 -13.34 -10.19
CA ASP A 162 -1.47 -13.22 -8.84
C ASP A 162 -2.56 -12.14 -8.77
N LEU A 163 -2.23 -10.92 -9.25
CA LEU A 163 -3.17 -9.80 -9.26
C LEU A 163 -4.38 -10.01 -10.17
N SER A 164 -4.26 -10.84 -11.20
CA SER A 164 -5.39 -11.17 -12.09
C SER A 164 -6.51 -11.92 -11.38
N HIS A 165 -6.22 -12.58 -10.25
CA HIS A 165 -7.22 -13.27 -9.44
C HIS A 165 -8.04 -12.32 -8.56
N CYS A 166 -7.61 -11.06 -8.38
CA CYS A 166 -8.39 -10.08 -7.64
C CYS A 166 -9.66 -9.72 -8.41
N ASN A 167 -10.81 -9.84 -7.75
CA ASN A 167 -12.16 -9.67 -8.30
C ASN A 167 -12.56 -8.18 -8.50
N THR A 168 -11.69 -7.42 -9.15
CA THR A 168 -11.91 -6.01 -9.55
C THR A 168 -11.87 -5.89 -11.08
N PRO A 169 -12.51 -4.87 -11.68
CA PRO A 169 -12.67 -4.81 -13.13
C PRO A 169 -11.38 -4.50 -13.91
N ALA A 170 -10.37 -3.89 -13.27
CA ALA A 170 -9.12 -3.52 -13.94
C ALA A 170 -8.40 -4.77 -14.51
N GLN A 171 -8.04 -4.74 -15.79
CA GLN A 171 -7.29 -5.82 -16.43
C GLN A 171 -5.80 -5.69 -16.12
N VAL A 172 -5.10 -6.80 -15.91
CA VAL A 172 -3.67 -6.78 -15.56
C VAL A 172 -2.85 -7.46 -16.67
N ALA A 173 -1.77 -6.82 -17.09
CA ALA A 173 -0.80 -7.38 -18.04
C ALA A 173 0.63 -7.19 -17.52
N GLY A 174 1.45 -8.24 -17.63
CA GLY A 174 2.85 -8.23 -17.20
C GLY A 174 3.81 -8.19 -18.38
N PHE A 175 4.83 -7.33 -18.29
CA PHE A 175 5.81 -7.04 -19.34
C PHE A 175 7.24 -7.22 -18.79
N THR A 176 7.98 -8.21 -19.27
CA THR A 176 9.30 -8.59 -18.75
C THR A 176 10.41 -8.24 -19.72
N GLY A 177 11.42 -7.52 -19.24
CA GLY A 177 12.62 -7.21 -20.02
C GLY A 177 12.43 -6.10 -21.05
N LYS A 178 13.55 -5.56 -21.55
CA LYS A 178 13.58 -4.31 -22.33
C LYS A 178 12.68 -4.34 -23.58
N ASP A 179 12.58 -5.49 -24.24
CA ASP A 179 11.80 -5.65 -25.47
C ASP A 179 10.29 -5.48 -25.25
N GLU A 180 9.79 -5.76 -24.04
CA GLU A 180 8.38 -5.63 -23.68
C GLU A 180 8.05 -4.23 -23.09
N LEU A 181 9.05 -3.37 -22.83
CA LEU A 181 8.86 -2.05 -22.20
C LEU A 181 7.99 -1.11 -23.05
N ALA A 182 8.21 -1.06 -24.36
CA ALA A 182 7.40 -0.23 -25.26
C ALA A 182 5.91 -0.64 -25.22
N GLY A 183 5.64 -1.95 -25.15
CA GLY A 183 4.29 -2.48 -25.01
C GLY A 183 3.64 -2.09 -23.68
N CYS A 184 4.41 -2.07 -22.59
CA CYS A 184 3.94 -1.61 -21.28
C CYS A 184 3.50 -0.14 -21.30
N LEU A 185 4.26 0.72 -21.98
CA LEU A 185 4.01 2.17 -22.00
C LEU A 185 2.89 2.58 -22.97
N SER A 186 2.57 1.71 -23.94
CA SER A 186 1.57 2.01 -24.97
C SER A 186 0.18 2.28 -24.39
N GLY A 187 -0.32 3.48 -24.67
CA GLY A 187 -1.64 3.93 -24.23
C GLY A 187 -1.76 4.17 -22.72
N ALA A 188 -0.64 4.33 -21.99
CA ALA A 188 -0.68 4.65 -20.56
C ALA A 188 -1.04 6.13 -20.35
N ASP A 189 -2.04 6.39 -19.50
CA ASP A 189 -2.39 7.75 -19.07
C ASP A 189 -1.51 8.22 -17.91
N LEU A 190 -1.01 7.27 -17.12
CA LEU A 190 -0.15 7.51 -15.97
C LEU A 190 0.91 6.41 -15.86
N VAL A 191 2.17 6.81 -15.69
CA VAL A 191 3.32 5.94 -15.50
C VAL A 191 3.93 6.18 -14.13
N VAL A 192 4.10 5.12 -13.34
CA VAL A 192 4.81 5.16 -12.06
C VAL A 192 6.16 4.48 -12.20
N ILE A 193 7.23 5.22 -11.93
CA ILE A 193 8.61 4.72 -11.86
C ILE A 193 8.93 4.42 -10.41
N ALA A 194 8.80 3.14 -10.03
CA ALA A 194 9.19 2.60 -8.73
C ALA A 194 10.45 1.72 -8.81
N ALA A 195 10.99 1.53 -10.02
CA ALA A 195 12.20 0.77 -10.29
C ALA A 195 13.43 1.44 -9.68
N GLY A 196 14.22 0.67 -8.95
CA GLY A 196 15.47 1.12 -8.38
C GLY A 196 15.99 0.12 -7.36
N VAL A 197 17.27 0.26 -7.05
CA VAL A 197 17.88 -0.48 -5.96
C VAL A 197 17.48 0.19 -4.65
N PRO A 198 16.85 -0.52 -3.71
CA PRO A 198 16.61 0.01 -2.38
C PRO A 198 17.93 0.18 -1.64
N ARG A 199 17.97 1.06 -0.64
CA ARG A 199 19.10 1.17 0.28
C ARG A 199 19.33 -0.20 0.94
N ARG A 200 20.31 -0.97 0.49
CA ARG A 200 20.62 -2.31 1.02
C ARG A 200 22.12 -2.56 0.94
N LYS A 201 22.62 -3.26 1.96
CA LYS A 201 24.01 -3.63 2.27
C LYS A 201 24.79 -2.58 3.08
N PRO A 202 25.43 -2.98 4.21
CA PRO A 202 26.57 -2.25 4.75
C PRO A 202 27.63 -2.09 3.65
N GLY A 203 28.05 -0.85 3.38
CA GLY A 203 29.13 -0.56 2.42
C GLY A 203 28.71 0.05 1.06
N VAL A 204 27.42 0.04 0.68
CA VAL A 204 26.94 0.82 -0.47
C VAL A 204 26.78 2.28 -0.03
N THR A 205 27.52 3.19 -0.67
CA THR A 205 27.44 4.61 -0.32
C THR A 205 26.13 5.22 -0.83
N LEU A 206 25.71 6.36 -0.26
CA LEU A 206 24.60 7.13 -0.80
C LEU A 206 24.86 7.56 -2.26
N ASP A 207 26.14 7.67 -2.63
CA ASP A 207 26.56 8.03 -3.98
C ASP A 207 26.38 6.90 -4.98
N ASP A 208 26.76 5.67 -4.62
CA ASP A 208 26.54 4.48 -5.47
C ASP A 208 25.05 4.24 -5.71
N LEU A 209 24.24 4.44 -4.66
CA LEU A 209 22.78 4.37 -4.74
C LEU A 209 22.23 5.39 -5.74
N PHE A 210 22.70 6.64 -5.66
CA PHE A 210 22.31 7.67 -6.62
C PHE A 210 22.70 7.29 -8.04
N VAL A 211 23.96 6.92 -8.31
CA VAL A 211 24.43 6.63 -9.68
C VAL A 211 23.63 5.49 -10.30
N THR A 212 23.38 4.43 -9.53
CA THR A 212 22.59 3.28 -9.97
C THR A 212 21.16 3.70 -10.33
N ASN A 213 20.48 4.38 -9.41
CA ASN A 213 19.08 4.75 -9.60
C ASN A 213 18.90 5.88 -10.62
N ALA A 214 19.86 6.78 -10.76
CA ALA A 214 19.88 7.79 -11.81
C ALA A 214 19.95 7.14 -13.20
N GLY A 215 20.76 6.10 -13.38
CA GLY A 215 20.82 5.35 -14.64
C GLY A 215 19.48 4.68 -14.99
N VAL A 216 18.87 4.00 -14.00
CA VAL A 216 17.55 3.36 -14.17
C VAL A 216 16.46 4.40 -14.50
N VAL A 217 16.38 5.49 -13.75
CA VAL A 217 15.36 6.53 -13.96
C VAL A 217 15.56 7.23 -15.31
N LYS A 218 16.79 7.50 -15.72
CA LYS A 218 17.10 8.05 -17.04
C LYS A 218 16.59 7.14 -18.16
N GLU A 219 16.95 5.85 -18.13
CA GLU A 219 16.54 4.88 -19.17
C GLU A 219 15.02 4.78 -19.26
N LEU A 220 14.33 4.68 -18.11
CA LEU A 220 12.87 4.57 -18.10
C LEU A 220 12.19 5.88 -18.51
N ALA A 221 12.74 7.05 -18.17
CA ALA A 221 12.22 8.33 -18.62
C ALA A 221 12.40 8.53 -20.14
N GLU A 222 13.52 8.09 -20.71
CA GLU A 222 13.75 8.07 -22.17
C GLU A 222 12.73 7.14 -22.86
N ALA A 223 12.49 5.95 -22.31
CA ALA A 223 11.47 5.04 -22.84
C ALA A 223 10.05 5.62 -22.75
N VAL A 224 9.73 6.34 -21.65
CA VAL A 224 8.46 7.07 -21.53
C VAL A 224 8.34 8.13 -22.63
N ALA A 225 9.38 8.90 -22.90
CA ALA A 225 9.37 9.87 -24.00
C ALA A 225 9.16 9.22 -25.37
N ASP A 226 9.77 8.05 -25.59
CA ASP A 226 9.74 7.37 -26.89
C ASP A 226 8.43 6.58 -27.14
N HIS A 227 7.75 6.11 -26.08
CA HIS A 227 6.69 5.09 -26.21
C HIS A 227 5.38 5.41 -25.50
N ALA A 228 5.38 6.29 -24.49
CA ALA A 228 4.14 6.68 -23.83
C ALA A 228 3.36 7.70 -24.70
N PRO A 229 2.01 7.72 -24.61
CA PRO A 229 1.22 8.76 -25.26
C PRO A 229 1.64 10.17 -24.82
N PRO A 230 1.61 11.16 -25.73
CA PRO A 230 1.72 12.55 -25.34
C PRO A 230 0.70 12.88 -24.26
N GLY A 231 1.16 13.48 -23.16
CA GLY A 231 0.30 13.85 -22.04
C GLY A 231 0.22 12.82 -20.91
N ALA A 232 0.89 11.67 -21.00
CA ALA A 232 0.99 10.76 -19.86
C ALA A 232 1.59 11.46 -18.61
N LEU A 233 0.98 11.24 -17.45
CA LEU A 233 1.55 11.71 -16.17
C LEU A 233 2.68 10.77 -15.74
N VAL A 234 3.79 11.31 -15.24
CA VAL A 234 4.98 10.54 -14.84
C VAL A 234 5.26 10.74 -13.36
N HIS A 235 5.10 9.68 -12.57
CA HIS A 235 5.32 9.68 -11.14
C HIS A 235 6.63 8.98 -10.80
N VAL A 236 7.60 9.70 -10.26
CA VAL A 236 8.88 9.14 -9.82
C VAL A 236 8.84 8.88 -8.31
N VAL A 237 8.89 7.60 -7.94
CA VAL A 237 8.94 7.12 -6.55
C VAL A 237 10.38 6.69 -6.19
N THR A 238 11.19 6.38 -7.19
CA THR A 238 12.60 5.98 -7.02
C THR A 238 13.39 7.00 -6.21
N GLN A 239 14.18 6.53 -5.25
CA GLN A 239 15.01 7.38 -4.40
C GLN A 239 16.46 7.45 -4.91
N PRO A 240 17.18 8.56 -4.69
CA PRO A 240 16.75 9.79 -4.01
C PRO A 240 15.95 10.74 -4.92
N VAL A 241 14.67 10.96 -4.61
CA VAL A 241 13.70 11.74 -5.43
C VAL A 241 14.23 13.12 -5.79
N ASP A 242 14.83 13.82 -4.83
CA ASP A 242 15.36 15.19 -4.97
C ASP A 242 16.37 15.32 -6.12
N ALA A 243 17.09 14.25 -6.45
CA ALA A 243 18.09 14.21 -7.51
C ALA A 243 17.64 13.43 -8.76
N VAL A 244 16.85 12.36 -8.61
CA VAL A 244 16.42 11.55 -9.78
C VAL A 244 15.24 12.17 -10.55
N VAL A 245 14.43 13.04 -9.94
CA VAL A 245 13.42 13.81 -10.68
C VAL A 245 14.07 14.79 -11.67
N PRO A 246 15.09 15.58 -11.28
CA PRO A 246 15.92 16.33 -12.23
C PRO A 246 16.53 15.46 -13.34
N VAL A 247 16.98 14.24 -13.03
CA VAL A 247 17.46 13.27 -14.05
C VAL A 247 16.37 12.94 -15.06
N ALA A 248 15.16 12.59 -14.58
CA ALA A 248 14.02 12.33 -15.46
C ALA A 248 13.65 13.55 -16.31
N ALA A 249 13.65 14.75 -15.71
CA ALA A 249 13.36 15.99 -16.42
C ALA A 249 14.36 16.25 -17.55
N GLU A 250 15.67 16.14 -17.29
CA GLU A 250 16.70 16.34 -18.32
C GLU A 250 16.66 15.27 -19.41
N ALA A 251 16.36 14.01 -19.05
CA ALA A 251 16.14 12.93 -20.00
C ALA A 251 14.96 13.23 -20.95
N LEU A 252 13.81 13.63 -20.39
CA LEU A 252 12.64 14.05 -21.16
C LEU A 252 12.93 15.28 -22.04
N LYS A 253 13.71 16.26 -21.55
CA LYS A 253 14.10 17.46 -22.31
C LYS A 253 14.94 17.10 -23.53
N ARG A 254 15.91 16.20 -23.37
CA ARG A 254 16.76 15.71 -24.48
C ARG A 254 15.95 15.04 -25.58
N LYS A 255 14.84 14.38 -25.21
CA LYS A 255 13.90 13.75 -26.14
C LYS A 255 12.81 14.70 -26.66
N GLY A 256 12.78 15.95 -26.21
CA GLY A 256 11.75 16.93 -26.61
C GLY A 256 10.36 16.63 -26.05
N ALA A 257 10.23 15.77 -25.03
CA ALA A 257 8.97 15.31 -24.47
C ALA A 257 8.66 15.90 -23.07
N TYR A 258 9.47 16.87 -22.61
CA TYR A 258 9.34 17.43 -21.28
C TYR A 258 8.17 18.42 -21.16
N ASP A 259 7.21 18.09 -20.30
CA ASP A 259 6.16 18.99 -19.82
C ASP A 259 6.26 19.12 -18.28
N PRO A 260 6.57 20.31 -17.74
CA PRO A 260 6.72 20.51 -16.30
C PRO A 260 5.41 20.26 -15.52
N ARG A 261 4.25 20.23 -16.18
CA ARG A 261 2.96 19.93 -15.54
C ARG A 261 2.72 18.45 -15.34
N ARG A 262 3.56 17.58 -15.93
CA ARG A 262 3.30 16.13 -16.01
C ARG A 262 4.35 15.26 -15.34
N LEU A 263 5.47 15.83 -14.89
CA LEU A 263 6.50 15.11 -14.13
C LEU A 263 6.39 15.43 -12.63
N PHE A 264 6.26 14.38 -11.82
CA PHE A 264 6.07 14.48 -10.37
C PHE A 264 7.05 13.60 -9.62
N GLY A 265 7.78 14.17 -8.66
CA GLY A 265 8.37 13.42 -7.57
C GLY A 265 7.34 13.17 -6.47
N VAL A 266 7.10 11.91 -6.14
CA VAL A 266 6.07 11.52 -5.17
C VAL A 266 6.59 11.71 -3.74
N THR A 267 6.22 12.82 -3.10
CA THR A 267 6.60 13.16 -1.72
C THR A 267 5.52 12.86 -0.68
N THR A 268 4.41 12.25 -1.10
CA THR A 268 3.21 11.98 -0.29
C THR A 268 3.50 11.17 0.99
N LEU A 269 4.57 10.37 1.01
CA LEU A 269 4.93 9.62 2.22
C LEU A 269 5.32 10.55 3.39
N ALA A 270 5.94 11.69 3.11
CA ALA A 270 6.27 12.68 4.14
C ALA A 270 4.99 13.32 4.71
N VAL A 271 4.01 13.62 3.85
CA VAL A 271 2.67 14.11 4.26
C VAL A 271 1.94 13.08 5.11
N VAL A 272 1.89 11.81 4.66
CA VAL A 272 1.23 10.72 5.42
C VAL A 272 1.85 10.57 6.81
N ARG A 273 3.18 10.68 6.93
CA ARG A 273 3.89 10.63 8.21
C ARG A 273 3.57 11.85 9.08
N ALA A 274 3.62 13.05 8.50
CA ALA A 274 3.29 14.28 9.22
C ALA A 274 1.86 14.23 9.77
N ASN A 275 0.89 13.82 8.96
CA ASN A 275 -0.51 13.68 9.39
C ASN A 275 -0.65 12.68 10.54
N ALA A 276 0.00 11.51 10.45
CA ALA A 276 -0.03 10.50 11.50
C ALA A 276 0.56 11.00 12.84
N LEU A 277 1.70 11.69 12.78
CA LEU A 277 2.37 12.21 13.97
C LEU A 277 1.59 13.36 14.61
N VAL A 278 1.09 14.30 13.80
CA VAL A 278 0.28 15.43 14.29
C VAL A 278 -1.04 14.95 14.88
N ALA A 279 -1.74 14.03 14.20
CA ALA A 279 -2.98 13.44 14.71
C ALA A 279 -2.78 12.77 16.07
N ALA A 280 -1.73 11.95 16.20
CA ALA A 280 -1.39 11.30 17.46
C ALA A 280 -1.05 12.30 18.58
N ARG A 281 -0.26 13.33 18.27
CA ARG A 281 0.15 14.36 19.24
C ARG A 281 -1.03 15.22 19.72
N LYS A 282 -1.99 15.49 18.86
CA LYS A 282 -3.15 16.37 19.16
C LYS A 282 -4.42 15.60 19.54
N GLY A 283 -4.41 14.26 19.50
CA GLY A 283 -5.60 13.46 19.78
C GLY A 283 -6.73 13.68 18.76
N LEU A 284 -6.37 13.97 17.50
CA LEU A 284 -7.32 14.24 16.42
C LEU A 284 -7.57 12.98 15.59
N PRO A 285 -8.76 12.83 14.97
CA PRO A 285 -8.99 11.81 13.97
C PRO A 285 -8.02 11.97 12.79
N LEU A 286 -7.25 10.92 12.46
CA LEU A 286 -6.24 10.98 11.41
C LEU A 286 -6.81 11.39 10.04
N ALA A 287 -8.05 10.98 9.74
CA ALA A 287 -8.72 11.31 8.50
C ALA A 287 -8.94 12.82 8.30
N ASP A 288 -8.97 13.60 9.38
CA ASP A 288 -9.24 15.03 9.34
C ASP A 288 -7.94 15.87 9.31
N VAL A 289 -6.78 15.24 9.51
CA VAL A 289 -5.49 15.95 9.60
C VAL A 289 -4.81 16.05 8.24
N ASP A 290 -4.48 17.27 7.84
CA ASP A 290 -3.71 17.59 6.63
C ASP A 290 -2.59 18.58 6.96
N VAL A 291 -1.35 18.12 6.88
CA VAL A 291 -0.13 18.91 7.10
C VAL A 291 0.60 19.03 5.77
N PRO A 292 0.71 20.25 5.19
CA PRO A 292 1.53 20.44 3.99
C PRO A 292 3.01 20.14 4.29
N VAL A 293 3.68 19.41 3.40
CA VAL A 293 5.13 19.18 3.50
C VAL A 293 5.79 19.71 2.23
N VAL A 294 6.70 20.66 2.41
CA VAL A 294 7.38 21.39 1.33
C VAL A 294 8.89 21.10 1.32
N GLY A 295 9.59 21.57 0.28
CA GLY A 295 11.04 21.38 0.14
C GLY A 295 11.41 20.23 -0.78
N GLY A 296 12.01 19.18 -0.24
CA GLY A 296 12.34 17.93 -0.92
C GLY A 296 11.51 16.76 -0.38
N HIS A 297 12.00 15.54 -0.60
CA HIS A 297 11.29 14.31 -0.29
C HIS A 297 11.49 13.78 1.13
N ALA A 298 12.72 13.85 1.66
CA ALA A 298 13.06 13.23 2.94
C ALA A 298 14.33 13.81 3.57
N GLY A 299 14.55 13.51 4.86
CA GLY A 299 15.70 14.03 5.58
C GLY A 299 15.65 15.55 5.71
N ALA A 300 16.81 16.20 5.72
CA ALA A 300 16.91 17.65 5.96
C ALA A 300 16.19 18.52 4.90
N THR A 301 15.83 17.96 3.73
CA THR A 301 15.11 18.70 2.68
C THR A 301 13.60 18.72 2.87
N ALA A 302 13.00 17.81 3.64
CA ALA A 302 11.56 17.80 3.89
C ALA A 302 11.18 18.75 5.03
N LEU A 303 10.23 19.65 4.81
CA LEU A 303 9.77 20.62 5.81
C LEU A 303 8.24 20.54 5.99
N PRO A 304 7.74 19.91 7.07
CA PRO A 304 6.33 19.97 7.42
C PRO A 304 5.97 21.38 7.90
N LEU A 305 5.01 22.02 7.24
CA LEU A 305 4.47 23.32 7.63
C LEU A 305 3.40 23.14 8.70
N LEU A 306 3.84 22.88 9.92
CA LEU A 306 2.97 22.62 11.06
C LEU A 306 2.05 23.80 11.37
N SER A 307 2.50 25.04 11.13
CA SER A 307 1.66 26.24 11.28
C SER A 307 0.49 26.29 10.28
N LYS A 308 0.58 25.51 9.20
CA LYS A 308 -0.43 25.42 8.13
C LYS A 308 -1.27 24.15 8.22
N ALA A 309 -1.10 23.35 9.27
CA ALA A 309 -1.87 22.13 9.48
C ALA A 309 -3.37 22.41 9.57
N ARG A 310 -4.17 21.50 9.03
CA ARG A 310 -5.63 21.57 9.04
C ARG A 310 -6.17 20.34 9.78
N PRO A 311 -7.27 20.48 10.57
CA PRO A 311 -7.94 21.73 10.95
C PRO A 311 -7.06 22.64 11.82
N LYS A 312 -7.47 23.88 12.13
CA LYS A 312 -6.67 24.82 12.96
C LYS A 312 -6.22 24.22 14.30
N ALA A 313 -6.99 23.31 14.88
CA ALA A 313 -6.61 22.57 16.10
C ALA A 313 -5.31 21.76 15.93
N ALA A 314 -4.97 21.38 14.70
CA ALA A 314 -3.74 20.70 14.34
C ALA A 314 -2.53 21.64 14.20
N ALA A 315 -2.71 22.97 14.16
CA ALA A 315 -1.64 23.93 13.85
C ALA A 315 -0.97 24.59 15.08
N ALA A 316 -1.50 24.37 16.28
CA ALA A 316 -1.00 25.02 17.49
C ALA A 316 0.23 24.28 18.04
N PHE A 317 1.44 24.73 17.72
CA PHE A 317 2.70 24.19 18.25
C PHE A 317 3.62 25.32 18.71
N THR A 318 4.44 25.08 19.73
CA THR A 318 5.60 25.95 20.02
C THR A 318 6.72 25.66 19.01
N ASP A 319 7.71 26.55 18.91
CA ASP A 319 8.87 26.34 18.04
C ASP A 319 9.63 25.05 18.40
N GLU A 320 9.74 24.72 19.70
CA GLU A 320 10.40 23.50 20.17
C GLU A 320 9.62 22.23 19.78
N GLU A 321 8.29 22.25 19.95
CA GLU A 321 7.44 21.13 19.51
C GLU A 321 7.48 20.95 17.99
N ALA A 322 7.51 22.06 17.25
CA ALA A 322 7.60 22.05 15.80
C ALA A 322 8.94 21.47 15.34
N GLU A 323 10.04 21.79 16.03
CA GLU A 323 11.36 21.24 15.75
C GLU A 323 11.43 19.73 16.03
N GLU A 324 10.93 19.28 17.18
CA GLU A 324 10.88 17.86 17.55
C GLU A 324 10.09 17.04 16.52
N LEU A 325 8.87 17.49 16.18
CA LEU A 325 8.02 16.83 15.20
C LEU A 325 8.64 16.83 13.80
N THR A 326 9.25 17.94 13.39
CA THR A 326 9.95 18.05 12.12
C THR A 326 11.11 17.05 12.06
N ALA A 327 11.94 16.97 13.10
CA ALA A 327 13.04 16.02 13.16
C ALA A 327 12.54 14.57 13.03
N ARG A 328 11.44 14.23 13.69
CA ARG A 328 10.83 12.89 13.60
C ARG A 328 10.28 12.60 12.20
N VAL A 329 9.58 13.54 11.56
CA VAL A 329 9.11 13.38 10.17
C VAL A 329 10.28 13.12 9.22
N ARG A 330 11.37 13.87 9.37
CA ARG A 330 12.59 13.75 8.56
C ARG A 330 13.28 12.39 8.76
N ASN A 331 13.29 11.87 9.99
CA ASN A 331 14.00 10.66 10.37
C ASN A 331 13.16 9.38 10.33
N ALA A 332 11.85 9.46 10.14
CA ALA A 332 10.95 8.30 10.07
C ALA A 332 11.32 7.27 8.98
N GLY A 333 12.08 7.67 7.95
CA GLY A 333 12.67 6.73 6.99
C GLY A 333 13.73 5.83 7.60
N THR A 334 14.63 6.42 8.39
CA THR A 334 15.71 5.74 9.10
C THR A 334 15.17 4.85 10.22
N GLU A 335 14.16 5.31 10.96
CA GLU A 335 13.50 4.52 12.01
C GLU A 335 12.96 3.18 11.46
N VAL A 336 12.38 3.17 10.25
CA VAL A 336 11.91 1.94 9.60
C VAL A 336 13.07 1.02 9.20
N VAL A 337 14.18 1.59 8.73
CA VAL A 337 15.39 0.84 8.40
C VAL A 337 15.96 0.14 9.61
N GLU A 338 16.08 0.86 10.72
CA GLU A 338 16.57 0.34 11.98
C GLU A 338 15.62 -0.73 12.54
N ALA A 339 14.31 -0.49 12.53
CA ALA A 339 13.33 -1.47 13.00
C ALA A 339 13.35 -2.77 12.18
N LYS A 340 13.44 -2.68 10.85
CA LYS A 340 13.54 -3.86 9.99
C LYS A 340 14.86 -4.61 10.18
N ALA A 341 15.97 -3.89 10.35
CA ALA A 341 17.26 -4.50 10.65
C ALA A 341 17.24 -5.24 11.99
N ALA A 342 16.63 -4.64 13.03
CA ALA A 342 16.46 -5.28 14.33
C ALA A 342 15.60 -6.56 14.26
N SER A 343 14.57 -6.57 13.40
CA SER A 343 13.69 -7.74 13.22
C SER A 343 14.31 -8.88 12.40
N ALA A 344 15.36 -8.62 11.62
CA ALA A 344 15.97 -9.59 10.71
C ALA A 344 16.95 -10.57 11.40
N GLY A 345 17.15 -10.47 12.72
CA GLY A 345 17.77 -11.51 13.54
C GLY A 345 19.07 -12.12 13.00
N GLY A 346 20.17 -11.36 12.95
CA GLY A 346 21.56 -11.86 12.97
C GLY A 346 22.01 -12.91 11.93
N GLY A 347 21.18 -13.28 10.95
CA GLY A 347 21.50 -14.21 9.89
C GLY A 347 21.68 -13.48 8.58
N GLU A 348 22.84 -13.66 7.94
CA GLU A 348 23.16 -13.24 6.58
C GLU A 348 22.34 -14.05 5.55
N GLU A 349 21.01 -14.10 5.66
CA GLU A 349 20.19 -14.60 4.54
C GLU A 349 20.06 -13.48 3.50
N GLU A 350 20.98 -13.55 2.53
CA GLU A 350 20.96 -12.86 1.25
C GLU A 350 19.66 -13.16 0.49
N GLY A 351 18.61 -12.41 0.76
CA GLY A 351 17.37 -12.58 0.00
C GLY A 351 16.26 -11.65 0.44
N SER A 352 16.10 -10.52 -0.25
CA SER A 352 14.81 -9.85 -0.42
C SER A 352 14.23 -8.93 0.68
N SER A 353 14.82 -8.72 1.87
CA SER A 353 14.27 -7.70 2.80
C SER A 353 14.68 -6.26 2.44
N SER A 354 13.71 -5.43 2.01
CA SER A 354 13.94 -3.99 1.81
C SER A 354 14.12 -3.34 3.16
N SER A 355 15.33 -2.86 3.44
CA SER A 355 15.60 -2.14 4.68
C SER A 355 14.73 -0.88 4.76
N SER A 356 14.39 -0.25 3.64
CA SER A 356 13.52 0.93 3.61
C SER A 356 12.02 0.59 3.71
N ALA A 357 11.21 1.61 4.00
CA ALA A 357 9.75 1.52 3.98
C ALA A 357 9.23 1.08 2.60
N THR A 358 8.44 0.00 2.58
CA THR A 358 7.84 -0.58 1.37
C THR A 358 6.34 -0.38 1.32
N LEU A 359 5.63 -0.91 2.32
CA LEU A 359 4.16 -0.88 2.39
C LEU A 359 3.61 0.55 2.49
N SER A 360 4.17 1.37 3.39
CA SER A 360 3.74 2.76 3.52
C SER A 360 4.13 3.62 2.33
N ALA A 361 5.24 3.31 1.65
CA ALA A 361 5.63 3.98 0.40
C ALA A 361 4.65 3.63 -0.74
N ALA A 362 4.26 2.36 -0.86
CA ALA A 362 3.25 1.93 -1.81
C ALA A 362 1.88 2.58 -1.54
N TYR A 363 1.47 2.65 -0.27
CA TYR A 363 0.26 3.37 0.13
C TYR A 363 0.29 4.85 -0.28
N ALA A 364 1.40 5.54 0.01
CA ALA A 364 1.55 6.95 -0.33
C ALA A 364 1.56 7.18 -1.85
N ALA A 365 2.25 6.32 -2.61
CA ALA A 365 2.25 6.38 -4.07
C ALA A 365 0.86 6.09 -4.67
N ALA A 366 0.14 5.09 -4.13
CA ALA A 366 -1.23 4.79 -4.55
C ALA A 366 -2.18 5.95 -4.30
N ARG A 367 -2.08 6.62 -3.14
CA ARG A 367 -2.85 7.84 -2.85
C ARG A 367 -2.60 8.93 -3.88
N PHE A 368 -1.34 9.14 -4.26
CA PHE A 368 -0.97 10.17 -5.24
C PHE A 368 -1.42 9.82 -6.66
N VAL A 369 -1.37 8.54 -7.04
CA VAL A 369 -1.96 8.03 -8.30
C VAL A 369 -3.46 8.28 -8.30
N GLU A 370 -4.18 7.89 -7.25
CA GLU A 370 -5.64 8.09 -7.16
C GLU A 370 -6.01 9.58 -7.25
N ALA A 371 -5.27 10.48 -6.58
CA ALA A 371 -5.45 11.91 -6.72
C ALA A 371 -5.24 12.38 -8.17
N SER A 372 -4.19 11.91 -8.82
CA SER A 372 -3.90 12.28 -10.21
C SER A 372 -4.96 11.76 -11.18
N LEU A 373 -5.48 10.55 -10.99
CA LEU A 373 -6.59 10.01 -11.79
C LEU A 373 -7.90 10.80 -11.58
N ARG A 374 -8.18 11.25 -10.35
CA ARG A 374 -9.31 12.17 -10.11
C ARG A 374 -9.12 13.51 -10.82
N GLY A 375 -7.90 14.06 -10.80
CA GLY A 375 -7.53 15.24 -11.58
C GLY A 375 -7.80 15.06 -13.07
N LEU A 376 -7.34 13.93 -13.66
CA LEU A 376 -7.60 13.58 -15.05
C LEU A 376 -9.11 13.45 -15.36
N ALA A 377 -9.89 12.92 -14.41
CA ALA A 377 -11.36 12.83 -14.52
C ALA A 377 -12.03 14.21 -14.53
N GLY A 378 -11.33 15.24 -14.06
CA GLY A 378 -11.80 16.61 -13.96
C GLY A 378 -12.49 16.92 -12.64
N ASP A 379 -12.13 16.19 -11.58
CA ASP A 379 -12.47 16.59 -10.21
C ASP A 379 -11.81 17.95 -9.92
N GLY A 380 -12.61 18.94 -9.48
CA GLY A 380 -12.19 20.34 -9.43
C GLY A 380 -11.36 20.71 -8.20
N ASP A 381 -11.34 19.85 -7.18
CA ASP A 381 -10.80 20.13 -5.85
C ASP A 381 -9.80 19.04 -5.42
N VAL A 382 -8.77 18.81 -6.25
CA VAL A 382 -7.72 17.83 -5.97
C VAL A 382 -6.41 18.53 -5.66
N TYR A 383 -5.95 18.40 -4.41
CA TYR A 383 -4.68 18.96 -3.97
C TYR A 383 -3.80 17.90 -3.31
N GLU A 384 -2.53 17.89 -3.69
CA GLU A 384 -1.51 17.03 -3.09
C GLU A 384 -0.18 17.80 -3.00
N CYS A 385 0.70 17.42 -2.08
CA CYS A 385 2.08 17.90 -2.13
C CYS A 385 2.89 17.03 -3.09
N ALA A 386 3.63 17.64 -4.02
CA ALA A 386 4.47 16.95 -4.97
C ALA A 386 5.73 17.74 -5.28
N TYR A 387 6.84 17.04 -5.54
CA TYR A 387 8.09 17.63 -5.97
C TYR A 387 8.07 17.83 -7.49
N VAL A 388 7.87 19.08 -7.92
CA VAL A 388 7.67 19.45 -9.33
C VAL A 388 8.62 20.56 -9.73
N GLN A 389 8.73 20.84 -11.03
CA GLN A 389 9.37 22.07 -11.47
C GLN A 389 8.58 23.26 -10.93
N SER A 390 9.27 24.18 -10.26
CA SER A 390 8.63 25.25 -9.50
C SER A 390 9.41 26.56 -9.63
N GLN A 391 8.71 27.68 -9.46
CA GLN A 391 9.27 29.02 -9.39
C GLN A 391 9.04 29.66 -8.01
N LEU A 392 8.50 28.90 -7.05
CA LEU A 392 8.19 29.42 -5.70
C LEU A 392 9.44 29.89 -4.95
N VAL A 393 10.56 29.22 -5.17
CA VAL A 393 11.86 29.56 -4.60
C VAL A 393 12.80 29.79 -5.77
N ALA A 394 13.15 31.05 -6.06
CA ALA A 394 13.80 31.46 -7.30
C ALA A 394 15.12 30.71 -7.61
N GLU A 395 15.84 30.30 -6.58
CA GLU A 395 17.13 29.59 -6.66
C GLU A 395 17.00 28.07 -6.83
N LEU A 396 15.78 27.51 -6.74
CA LEU A 396 15.50 26.07 -6.82
C LEU A 396 14.54 25.78 -7.98
N PRO A 397 15.00 25.18 -9.09
CA PRO A 397 14.13 24.88 -10.23
C PRO A 397 13.13 23.75 -9.93
N PHE A 398 13.37 22.96 -8.89
CA PHE A 398 12.43 21.94 -8.39
C PHE A 398 12.18 22.17 -6.91
N PHE A 399 10.91 22.06 -6.50
CA PHE A 399 10.51 22.25 -5.11
C PHE A 399 9.19 21.54 -4.82
N ALA A 400 9.12 20.84 -3.69
CA ALA A 400 7.92 20.22 -3.20
C ALA A 400 7.02 21.27 -2.59
N SER A 401 5.78 21.33 -3.07
CA SER A 401 4.75 22.23 -2.54
C SER A 401 3.38 21.65 -2.86
N ARG A 402 2.33 22.22 -2.28
CA ARG A 402 0.97 21.85 -2.66
C ARG A 402 0.70 22.25 -4.09
N VAL A 403 0.19 21.31 -4.87
CA VAL A 403 -0.22 21.51 -6.25
C VAL A 403 -1.69 21.17 -6.40
N LYS A 404 -2.38 21.92 -7.25
CA LYS A 404 -3.72 21.56 -7.73
C LYS A 404 -3.57 20.66 -8.95
N LEU A 405 -4.18 19.48 -8.89
CA LEU A 405 -4.19 18.53 -10.00
C LEU A 405 -5.47 18.69 -10.82
N GLY A 406 -5.35 18.60 -12.13
CA GLY A 406 -6.49 18.65 -13.06
C GLY A 406 -6.25 17.83 -14.32
N ARG A 407 -6.98 18.15 -15.38
CA ARG A 407 -7.02 17.34 -16.61
C ARG A 407 -5.67 17.25 -17.34
N ASP A 408 -4.83 18.27 -17.13
CA ASP A 408 -3.52 18.42 -17.77
C ASP A 408 -2.36 18.37 -16.75
N GLY A 409 -2.52 17.57 -15.69
CA GLY A 409 -1.53 17.47 -14.62
C GLY A 409 -1.61 18.65 -13.65
N VAL A 410 -0.48 19.31 -13.36
CA VAL A 410 -0.43 20.48 -12.47
C VAL A 410 -1.19 21.67 -13.08
N GLU A 411 -2.31 22.06 -12.49
CA GLU A 411 -3.02 23.30 -12.84
C GLU A 411 -2.43 24.53 -12.15
N GLU A 412 -2.06 24.37 -10.87
CA GLU A 412 -1.55 25.45 -10.04
C GLU A 412 -0.50 24.91 -9.06
N VAL A 413 0.59 25.68 -8.88
CA VAL A 413 1.55 25.48 -7.79
C VAL A 413 1.22 26.49 -6.69
N VAL A 414 0.71 26.01 -5.55
CA VAL A 414 0.08 26.83 -4.52
C VAL A 414 1.16 27.51 -3.65
N GLY A 415 1.54 28.73 -4.03
CA GLY A 415 2.55 29.52 -3.31
C GLY A 415 2.07 30.17 -2.01
N SER A 416 0.76 30.17 -1.73
CA SER A 416 0.20 30.83 -0.55
C SER A 416 0.62 30.17 0.77
N GLU A 417 0.98 28.89 0.75
CA GLU A 417 1.42 28.15 1.96
C GLU A 417 2.79 28.62 2.49
N LEU A 418 3.62 29.20 1.63
CA LEU A 418 4.90 29.80 2.01
C LEU A 418 4.77 31.22 2.59
N LYS A 419 3.55 31.78 2.66
CA LYS A 419 3.32 33.11 3.24
C LYS A 419 3.02 32.99 4.73
N GLY A 420 3.64 33.86 5.55
CA GLY A 420 3.40 33.90 6.99
C GLY A 420 3.84 32.61 7.68
N LEU A 421 5.06 32.15 7.37
CA LEU A 421 5.74 31.08 8.08
C LEU A 421 6.12 31.55 9.49
N THR A 422 6.24 30.61 10.43
CA THR A 422 6.83 30.91 11.74
C THR A 422 8.33 31.16 11.61
N ASP A 423 8.96 31.72 12.64
CA ASP A 423 10.41 31.95 12.64
C ASP A 423 11.18 30.62 12.49
N TYR A 424 10.70 29.54 13.13
CA TYR A 424 11.24 28.20 12.92
C TYR A 424 11.14 27.73 11.46
N GLU A 425 9.94 27.78 10.88
CA GLU A 425 9.69 27.31 9.50
C GLU A 425 10.50 28.13 8.48
N ALA A 426 10.61 29.45 8.67
CA ALA A 426 11.42 30.32 7.82
C ALA A 426 12.91 29.96 7.91
N ARG A 427 13.46 29.80 9.12
CA ARG A 427 14.86 29.35 9.30
C ARG A 427 15.10 27.97 8.69
N ALA A 428 14.17 27.03 8.88
CA ALA A 428 14.27 25.68 8.35
C ALA A 428 14.18 25.66 6.81
N LEU A 429 13.37 26.54 6.22
CA LEU A 429 13.27 26.71 4.77
C LEU A 429 14.57 27.26 4.19
N GLU A 430 15.22 28.23 4.83
CA GLU A 430 16.53 28.72 4.37
C GLU A 430 17.61 27.63 4.50
N ALA A 431 17.61 26.87 5.60
CA ALA A 431 18.60 25.84 5.87
C ALA A 431 18.55 24.66 4.87
N LEU A 432 17.38 24.34 4.32
CA LEU A 432 17.24 23.22 3.38
C LEU A 432 17.68 23.56 1.94
N LYS A 433 17.67 24.84 1.54
CA LYS A 433 17.89 25.22 0.13
C LYS A 433 19.26 24.78 -0.40
N PRO A 434 20.39 24.95 0.31
CA PRO A 434 21.70 24.55 -0.22
C PRO A 434 21.78 23.04 -0.49
N GLN A 435 21.19 22.22 0.37
CA GLN A 435 21.19 20.76 0.23
C GLN A 435 20.30 20.31 -0.93
N LEU A 436 19.13 20.93 -1.07
CA LEU A 436 18.22 20.66 -2.17
C LEU A 436 18.83 21.10 -3.51
N LYS A 437 19.46 22.29 -3.55
CA LYS A 437 20.19 22.78 -4.72
C LYS A 437 21.29 21.83 -5.15
N ALA A 438 22.10 21.34 -4.20
CA ALA A 438 23.16 20.37 -4.49
C ALA A 438 22.60 19.07 -5.07
N SER A 439 21.45 18.59 -4.56
CA SER A 439 20.78 17.38 -5.08
C SER A 439 20.26 17.59 -6.51
N ILE A 440 19.65 18.76 -6.76
CA ILE A 440 19.18 19.16 -8.08
C ILE A 440 20.34 19.22 -9.08
N ASP A 441 21.39 19.97 -8.74
CA ASP A 441 22.55 20.17 -9.60
C ASP A 441 23.24 18.86 -9.93
N ARG A 442 23.33 17.96 -8.95
CA ARG A 442 23.85 16.62 -9.15
C ARG A 442 23.03 15.82 -10.16
N GLY A 443 21.69 15.87 -10.06
CA GLY A 443 20.80 15.19 -11.00
C GLY A 443 20.91 15.75 -12.42
N VAL A 444 20.92 17.08 -12.55
CA VAL A 444 21.11 17.77 -13.85
C VAL A 444 22.46 17.44 -14.47
N ALA A 445 23.54 17.54 -13.68
CA ALA A 445 24.89 17.26 -14.14
C ALA A 445 25.06 15.81 -14.60
N TYR A 446 24.44 14.84 -13.92
CA TYR A 446 24.51 13.42 -14.29
C TYR A 446 24.08 13.18 -15.74
N VAL A 447 22.99 13.83 -16.18
CA VAL A 447 22.52 13.70 -17.56
C VAL A 447 23.41 14.50 -18.49
N GLN A 448 23.72 15.76 -18.16
CA GLN A 448 24.50 16.66 -19.02
C GLN A 448 25.91 16.14 -19.34
N GLN A 449 26.56 15.44 -18.41
CA GLN A 449 27.90 14.88 -18.58
C GLN A 449 27.93 13.62 -19.46
N GLN A 450 26.77 12.99 -19.71
CA GLN A 450 26.70 11.83 -20.59
C GLN A 450 26.47 12.27 -22.04
N PRO A 451 27.21 11.70 -23.00
CA PRO A 451 27.02 12.02 -24.42
C PRO A 451 25.57 11.72 -24.82
N THR A 452 24.96 12.63 -25.57
CA THR A 452 23.66 12.38 -26.19
C THR A 452 23.86 11.22 -27.17
N THR A 453 23.19 10.08 -26.93
CA THR A 453 23.12 8.97 -27.89
C THR A 453 22.27 9.41 -29.08
N ALA A 454 22.84 10.29 -29.90
CA ALA A 454 22.37 10.63 -31.22
C ALA A 454 23.37 10.06 -32.22
N ALA A 455 22.87 9.24 -33.14
CA ALA A 455 23.56 8.62 -34.27
C ALA A 455 24.45 7.40 -33.98
N LEU A 456 23.80 6.25 -33.77
CA LEU A 456 24.17 5.01 -34.47
C LEU A 456 22.87 4.42 -35.02
N ASN A 457 22.51 4.87 -36.22
CA ASN A 457 21.51 4.23 -37.07
C ASN A 457 22.04 2.89 -37.59
#